data_AF-A0A2V6K447-F1
#
_entry.id   AF-A0A2V6K447-F1
#
_cell.length_a   1.000
_cell.length_b   1.000
_cell.length_c   1.000
_cell.angle_alpha   90.00
_cell.angle_beta   90.00
_cell.angle_gamma   90.00
#
_symmetry.space_group_name_H-M   'P 1'
#
loop_
_entity.id
_entity.type
_entity.pdbx_description
1 polymer ?
#
loop_
_entity_poly.entity_id
_entity_poly.type
_entity_poly.pdbx_seq_one_letter_code
_entity_poly.pdbx_strand_id
1 'polypeptide(L)' 'MIPETWAMFQADWETHPPVLIIDTSAVDPFWSRHPMTRYPVLRAYLSGYRVEGVINGETIYRRL' A
#
# COMPACT_ATOMS: atom_id res chain seq x y z
N MET A 1 -15.42 -4.16 -11.27
CA MET A 1 -15.14 -4.09 -9.82
C MET A 1 -16.14 -5.02 -9.16
N ILE A 2 -15.68 -6.01 -8.40
CA ILE A 2 -16.61 -6.85 -7.65
C ILE A 2 -17.17 -5.96 -6.53
N PRO A 3 -18.50 -5.89 -6.32
CA PRO A 3 -19.06 -5.19 -5.16
C PRO A 3 -18.40 -5.69 -3.87
N GLU A 4 -18.31 -4.84 -2.85
CA GLU A 4 -17.82 -5.21 -1.50
C GLU A 4 -16.32 -5.53 -1.37
N THR A 5 -15.54 -5.67 -2.45
CA THR A 5 -14.11 -6.01 -2.34
C THR A 5 -13.32 -4.99 -1.53
N TRP A 6 -13.71 -3.71 -1.59
CA TRP A 6 -13.07 -2.66 -0.80
C TRP A 6 -13.39 -2.76 0.69
N ALA A 7 -14.64 -3.07 1.03
CA ALA A 7 -15.06 -3.25 2.42
C ALA A 7 -14.39 -4.50 3.03
N MET A 8 -14.29 -5.59 2.26
CA MET A 8 -13.56 -6.79 2.67
C MET A 8 -12.07 -6.50 2.88
N PHE A 9 -11.44 -5.79 1.94
CA PHE A 9 -10.04 -5.40 2.07
C PHE A 9 -9.80 -4.56 3.33
N GLN A 10 -10.67 -3.59 3.60
CA GLN A 10 -10.55 -2.75 4.78
C GLN A 10 -10.71 -3.58 6.08
N ALA A 11 -11.71 -4.47 6.14
CA ALA A 11 -11.93 -5.31 7.31
C ALA A 11 -10.76 -6.28 7.57
N ASP A 12 -10.18 -6.86 6.50
CA ASP A 12 -9.00 -7.71 6.61
C ASP A 12 -7.78 -6.90 7.05
N TRP A 13 -7.57 -5.71 6.49
CA TRP A 13 -6.47 -4.83 6.90
C TRP A 13 -6.53 -4.45 8.39
N GLU A 14 -7.73 -4.14 8.89
CA GLU A 14 -7.94 -3.78 10.30
C GLU A 14 -7.69 -4.97 11.23
N THR A 15 -8.09 -6.18 10.82
CA THR A 15 -7.93 -7.41 11.60
C THR A 15 -6.50 -7.97 11.53
N HIS A 16 -5.88 -7.87 10.36
CA HIS A 16 -4.58 -8.42 10.02
C HIS A 16 -3.71 -7.37 9.33
N PRO A 17 -3.26 -6.31 10.05
CA PRO A 17 -2.48 -5.28 9.39
C PRO A 17 -1.18 -5.88 8.85
N PRO A 18 -0.78 -5.59 7.60
CA PRO A 18 0.47 -6.09 7.06
C PRO A 18 1.68 -5.67 7.89
N VAL A 19 2.72 -6.51 7.92
CA VAL A 19 4.01 -6.11 8.51
C VAL A 19 4.79 -5.23 7.52
N LEU A 20 4.67 -5.55 6.23
CA LEU A 20 5.32 -4.86 5.13
C LEU A 20 4.32 -4.55 4.02
N ILE A 21 4.50 -3.39 3.39
CA ILE A 21 3.81 -3.00 2.17
C ILE A 21 4.89 -2.68 1.14
N ILE A 22 4.71 -3.16 -0.08
CA ILE A 22 5.62 -2.91 -1.19
C ILE A 22 4.88 -2.06 -2.22
N ASP A 23 5.37 -0.85 -2.47
CA ASP A 23 4.90 0.00 -3.56
C ASP A 23 5.84 -0.14 -4.75
N THR A 24 5.33 -0.83 -5.78
CA THR A 24 6.05 -1.12 -7.03
C THR A 24 5.81 -0.06 -8.11
N SER A 25 5.03 0.99 -7.83
CA SER A 25 4.69 2.01 -8.83
C SER A 25 5.92 2.73 -9.40
N ALA A 26 7.03 2.79 -8.67
CA ALA A 26 8.26 3.39 -9.16
C ALA A 26 9.00 2.52 -10.21
N VAL A 27 8.70 1.22 -10.30
CA VAL A 27 9.47 0.26 -11.12
C VAL A 27 8.61 -0.50 -12.13
N ASP A 28 7.31 -0.64 -11.89
CA ASP A 28 6.38 -1.30 -12.80
C ASP A 28 5.62 -0.26 -13.65
N PRO A 29 5.83 -0.24 -14.98
CA PRO A 29 5.15 0.70 -15.87
C PRO A 29 3.62 0.64 -15.80
N PHE A 30 3.06 -0.55 -15.55
CA PHE A 30 1.61 -0.73 -15.40
C PHE A 30 1.09 0.01 -14.17
N TRP A 31 1.85 -0.04 -13.06
CA TRP A 31 1.49 0.60 -11.79
C TRP A 31 2.01 2.03 -11.63
N SER A 32 2.81 2.53 -12.56
CA SER A 32 3.43 3.88 -12.50
C SER A 32 2.46 5.03 -12.25
N ARG A 33 1.22 4.90 -12.71
CA ARG A 33 0.17 5.91 -12.51
C ARG A 33 -0.56 5.76 -11.18
N HIS A 34 -0.25 4.72 -10.41
CA HIS A 34 -1.01 4.29 -9.25
C HIS A 34 -0.16 4.18 -7.96
N PRO A 35 0.71 5.15 -7.62
CA PRO A 35 1.45 5.08 -6.36
C PRO A 35 0.51 5.15 -5.17
N MET A 36 0.88 4.49 -4.06
CA MET A 36 0.07 4.44 -2.83
C MET A 36 -0.26 5.84 -2.29
N THR A 37 0.64 6.80 -2.52
CA THR A 37 0.51 8.18 -2.04
C THR A 37 -0.47 9.04 -2.84
N ARG A 38 -0.85 8.62 -4.06
CA ARG A 38 -1.76 9.37 -4.94
C ARG A 38 -3.23 9.26 -4.50
N TYR A 39 -3.60 8.18 -3.83
CA TYR A 39 -4.98 7.92 -3.44
C TYR A 39 -5.18 8.20 -1.94
N PRO A 40 -6.09 9.11 -1.55
CA PRO A 40 -6.29 9.44 -0.14
C PRO A 40 -6.54 8.23 0.76
N VAL A 41 -7.31 7.25 0.28
CA VAL A 41 -7.63 6.05 1.07
C VAL A 41 -6.41 5.15 1.24
N LEU A 42 -5.59 4.95 0.20
CA LEU A 42 -4.35 4.18 0.30
C LEU A 42 -3.30 4.90 1.17
N ARG A 43 -3.21 6.22 1.03
CA ARG A 43 -2.34 7.06 1.86
C ARG A 43 -2.72 6.99 3.34
N ALA A 44 -3.99 6.87 3.67
CA ALA A 44 -4.44 6.73 5.06
C ALA A 44 -3.88 5.45 5.71
N TYR A 45 -3.83 4.33 4.98
CA TYR A 45 -3.25 3.09 5.48
C TYR A 45 -1.74 3.19 5.78
N LEU A 46 -1.02 4.07 5.09
CA LEU A 46 0.41 4.30 5.33
C LEU A 46 0.71 5.05 6.63
N SER A 47 -0.29 5.66 7.29
CA SER A 47 -0.07 6.44 8.52
C SER A 47 0.50 5.61 9.68
N GLY A 48 0.20 4.31 9.73
CA GLY A 48 0.75 3.36 10.70
C GLY A 48 2.08 2.72 10.29
N TYR A 49 2.74 3.24 9.25
CA TYR A 49 3.95 2.66 8.67
C TYR A 49 5.05 3.71 8.50
N ARG A 50 6.30 3.28 8.60
CA ARG A 50 7.48 4.05 8.23
C ARG A 50 8.05 3.53 6.92
N VAL A 51 8.74 4.38 6.16
CA VAL A 51 9.56 3.91 5.04
C VAL A 51 10.75 3.15 5.63
N GLU A 52 10.83 1.87 5.32
CA GLU A 52 11.93 0.99 5.74
C GLU A 52 13.12 1.13 4.81
N GLY A 53 12.86 1.33 3.51
CA GLY A 53 13.90 1.50 2.51
C GLY A 53 13.37 1.40 1.09
N VAL A 54 14.30 1.51 0.14
CA VAL A 54 14.04 1.32 -1.30
C VAL A 54 14.94 0.19 -1.79
N ILE A 55 14.36 -0.87 -2.34
CA ILE A 55 15.09 -2.02 -2.88
C ILE A 55 14.71 -2.17 -4.35
N ASN A 56 15.70 -2.16 -5.26
CA ASN A 56 15.49 -2.20 -6.71
C ASN A 56 14.52 -1.12 -7.25
N GLY A 57 14.33 -0.02 -6.50
CA GLY A 57 13.37 1.06 -6.82
C GLY A 57 11.99 0.87 -6.18
N GLU A 58 11.69 -0.29 -5.59
CA GLU A 58 10.44 -0.53 -4.86
C GLU A 58 10.52 0.10 -3.47
N THR A 59 9.48 0.86 -3.09
CA THR A 59 9.41 1.46 -1.76
C THR A 59 8.79 0.46 -0.79
N ILE A 60 9.50 0.16 0.29
CA ILE A 60 9.02 -0.75 1.34
C ILE A 60 8.60 0.07 2.55
N TYR A 61 7.35 -0.09 2.97
CA TYR A 61 6.82 0.45 4.22
C TYR A 61 6.77 -0.64 5.28
N ARG A 62 7.28 -0.38 6.48
CA ARG A 62 7.19 -1.28 7.64
C ARG A 62 6.24 -0.71 8.67
N ARG A 63 5.36 -1.54 9.22
CA ARG A 63 4.45 -1.16 10.30
C ARG A 63 5.24 -0.69 11.54
N LEU A 64 4.74 0.36 12.19
CA LEU A 64 5.28 0.89 13.44
C LEU A 64 5.11 -0.07 14.63
#